data_AF-A0A2T7C9B7-F1
#
_entry.id   AF-A0A2T7C9B7-F1
#
_cell.length_a   1.000
_cell.length_b   1.000
_cell.length_c   1.000
_cell.angle_alpha   90.00
_cell.angle_beta   90.00
_cell.angle_gamma   90.00
#
_symmetry.space_group_name_H-M   'P 1'
#
loop_
_entity.id
_entity.type
_entity.pdbx_description
1 polymer ?
#
loop_
_entity_poly.entity_id
_entity_poly.type
_entity_poly.pdbx_seq_one_letter_code
_entity_poly.pdbx_strand_id
1 'polypeptide(L)'
;MAKPPRQQTETADHISKLPDDILVAILSLCPYKDAVRTASVSRRWERLVAQLPNLTLLMSLLGHSTPIGTPSERRVQSMARTLRRRCRDGSHAAVKRLQLVYRKDVPMECRYADEFIALANAAKLVLHLQCDCLTAPDDGGDGDCGDEDAGAWSLQLPPATTELEVEPYWYAVRPPHIHGSSVSTLRSLALVGFTVLRQDFLLTGLPSLEHLRIGQCTLPASIDITSGVMPRLKHLDITDVSVMTDGTKAAINVLADELLTLRMSCHLFSKTKAPSKHEMFLLRPRFNFTARFTTYSSFRLRAPRLRVFEWRCCYADEVRVESVGRLTDVAVEIAAGMIPRPFCTESRSVTTQERDKLMTDILQGLMPGLQPRSWKNVKRKCMQRERDDRWLCFEIKSACSAHGQMK
;
A
#
# COMPACT_ATOMS: atom_id res chain seq x y z
N MET A 1 50.90 0.96 -50.30
CA MET A 1 49.54 1.35 -49.86
C MET A 1 49.61 1.85 -48.43
N ALA A 2 49.50 3.17 -48.22
CA ALA A 2 49.49 3.77 -46.89
C ALA A 2 48.11 3.59 -46.25
N LYS A 3 48.07 3.15 -44.99
CA LYS A 3 46.86 2.98 -44.18
C LYS A 3 46.22 4.37 -43.98
N PRO A 4 44.91 4.56 -44.24
CA PRO A 4 44.31 5.88 -44.08
C PRO A 4 44.36 6.29 -42.60
N PRO A 5 44.54 7.58 -42.30
CA PRO A 5 44.53 8.07 -40.93
C PRO A 5 43.14 7.83 -40.34
N ARG A 6 43.09 7.17 -39.17
CA ARG A 6 41.85 7.08 -38.38
C ARG A 6 41.48 8.52 -38.01
N GLN A 7 40.44 9.06 -38.65
CA GLN A 7 39.77 10.26 -38.15
C GLN A 7 39.25 9.94 -36.76
N GLN A 8 39.99 10.36 -35.73
CA GLN A 8 39.48 10.43 -34.38
C GLN A 8 38.51 11.61 -34.37
N THR A 9 37.25 11.35 -34.68
CA THR A 9 36.17 12.20 -34.19
C THR A 9 36.16 12.01 -32.68
N GLU A 10 36.91 12.86 -31.95
CA GLU A 10 36.73 13.05 -30.52
C GLU A 10 35.29 13.52 -30.32
N THR A 11 34.36 12.58 -30.12
CA THR A 11 33.05 12.88 -29.58
C THR A 11 33.29 13.40 -28.17
N ALA A 12 33.42 14.71 -28.03
CA ALA A 12 33.72 15.35 -26.75
C ALA A 12 32.68 14.90 -25.72
N ASP A 13 33.15 14.30 -24.62
CA ASP A 13 32.29 13.89 -23.51
C ASP A 13 31.84 15.14 -22.73
N HIS A 14 30.72 15.70 -23.17
CA HIS A 14 30.11 16.88 -22.55
C HIS A 14 29.41 16.54 -21.23
N ILE A 15 28.97 15.29 -21.04
CA ILE A 15 28.25 14.85 -19.83
C ILE A 15 29.24 14.79 -18.66
N SER A 16 30.43 14.22 -18.85
CA SER A 16 31.46 14.20 -17.81
C SER A 16 32.03 15.59 -17.49
N LYS A 17 31.71 16.64 -18.24
CA LYS A 17 32.09 18.04 -17.90
C LYS A 17 31.10 18.72 -16.96
N LEU A 18 29.91 18.15 -16.75
CA LEU A 18 28.93 18.72 -15.84
C LEU A 18 29.40 18.65 -14.38
N PRO A 19 29.03 19.63 -13.54
CA PRO A 19 29.20 19.58 -12.08
C PRO A 19 28.56 18.35 -11.41
N ASP A 20 29.10 17.92 -10.28
CA ASP A 20 28.68 16.71 -9.55
C ASP A 20 27.20 16.78 -9.10
N ASP A 21 26.73 17.95 -8.66
CA ASP A 21 25.35 18.19 -8.25
C ASP A 21 24.35 18.02 -9.40
N ILE A 22 24.69 18.50 -10.60
CA ILE A 22 23.88 18.29 -11.81
C ILE A 22 23.85 16.81 -12.20
N LEU A 23 25.00 16.12 -12.12
CA LEU A 23 25.07 14.69 -12.41
C LEU A 23 24.27 13.85 -11.40
N VAL A 24 24.32 14.19 -10.12
CA VAL A 24 23.47 13.57 -9.08
C VAL A 24 21.99 13.84 -9.36
N ALA A 25 21.63 15.05 -9.77
CA ALA A 25 20.26 15.38 -10.14
C ALA A 25 19.77 14.53 -11.32
N ILE A 26 20.57 14.41 -12.40
CA ILE A 26 20.25 13.57 -13.55
C ILE A 26 20.09 12.10 -13.13
N LEU A 27 21.06 11.55 -12.39
CA LEU A 27 21.02 10.17 -11.91
C LEU A 27 19.82 9.90 -10.98
N SER A 28 19.37 10.91 -10.23
CA SER A 28 18.20 10.79 -9.34
C SER A 28 16.87 10.67 -10.10
N LEU A 29 16.84 11.08 -11.37
CA LEU A 29 15.68 10.92 -12.27
C LEU A 29 15.68 9.54 -12.95
N CYS A 30 16.80 8.83 -12.96
CA CYS A 30 16.89 7.50 -13.52
C CYS A 30 16.38 6.43 -12.53
N PRO A 31 15.87 5.29 -13.03
CA PRO A 31 15.66 4.11 -12.20
C PRO A 31 16.97 3.76 -11.47
N TYR A 32 16.88 3.46 -10.17
CA TYR A 32 18.07 3.22 -9.34
C TYR A 32 19.02 2.15 -9.92
N LYS A 33 18.47 1.11 -10.55
CA LYS A 33 19.25 0.05 -11.22
C LYS A 33 20.15 0.60 -12.34
N ASP A 34 19.66 1.56 -13.11
CA ASP A 34 20.42 2.19 -14.19
C ASP A 34 21.41 3.21 -13.66
N ALA A 35 21.02 3.96 -12.63
CA ALA A 35 21.95 4.86 -11.95
C ALA A 35 23.16 4.10 -11.39
N VAL A 36 22.96 2.95 -10.74
CA VAL A 36 24.06 2.12 -10.21
C VAL A 36 24.97 1.56 -11.31
N ARG A 37 24.43 1.26 -12.50
CA ARG A 37 25.26 0.82 -13.63
C ARG A 37 26.28 1.87 -14.06
N THR A 38 25.99 3.16 -13.88
CA THR A 38 26.94 4.22 -14.21
C THR A 38 28.21 4.18 -13.34
N ALA A 39 28.17 3.51 -12.18
CA ALA A 39 29.36 3.33 -11.34
C ALA A 39 30.51 2.60 -12.05
N SER A 40 30.23 1.80 -13.09
CA SER A 40 31.26 1.12 -13.88
C SER A 40 31.97 2.04 -14.89
N VAL A 41 31.45 3.24 -15.14
CA VAL A 41 32.00 4.18 -16.14
C VAL A 41 33.31 4.79 -15.64
N SER A 42 33.37 5.26 -14.39
CA SER A 42 34.60 5.75 -13.76
C SER A 42 34.46 5.85 -12.24
N ARG A 43 35.60 6.02 -11.53
CA ARG A 43 35.63 6.30 -10.08
C ARG A 43 34.87 7.57 -9.68
N ARG A 44 34.65 8.51 -10.61
CA ARG A 44 33.81 9.69 -10.36
C ARG A 44 32.34 9.30 -10.31
N TRP A 45 31.87 8.55 -11.32
CA TRP A 45 30.50 8.05 -11.36
C TRP A 45 30.18 7.11 -10.20
N GLU A 46 31.13 6.28 -9.77
CA GLU A 46 31.01 5.46 -8.55
C GLU A 46 30.72 6.33 -7.30
N ARG A 47 31.45 7.45 -7.15
CA ARG A 47 31.22 8.41 -6.05
C ARG A 47 29.88 9.15 -6.18
N LEU A 48 29.46 9.49 -7.39
CA LEU A 48 28.17 10.16 -7.64
C LEU A 48 26.99 9.26 -7.28
N VAL A 49 27.05 7.97 -7.66
CA VAL A 49 26.08 6.96 -7.23
C VAL A 49 26.06 6.83 -5.70
N ALA A 50 27.21 7.01 -5.05
CA ALA A 50 27.32 7.05 -3.60
C ALA A 50 26.61 8.25 -2.94
N GLN A 51 26.31 9.31 -3.68
CA GLN A 51 25.66 10.53 -3.17
C GLN A 51 24.15 10.59 -3.47
N LEU A 52 23.58 9.55 -4.08
CA LEU A 52 22.16 9.56 -4.43
C LEU A 52 21.27 9.64 -3.17
N PRO A 53 20.24 10.50 -3.16
CA PRO A 53 19.34 10.67 -2.02
C PRO A 53 18.32 9.53 -1.88
N ASN A 54 18.11 8.74 -2.94
CA ASN A 54 17.16 7.64 -2.98
C ASN A 54 17.93 6.32 -3.14
N LEU A 55 17.84 5.44 -2.14
CA LEU A 55 18.58 4.19 -2.09
C LEU A 55 17.65 3.00 -2.14
N THR A 56 17.90 2.09 -3.07
CA THR A 56 17.24 0.78 -3.13
C THR A 56 18.26 -0.31 -2.84
N LEU A 57 18.08 -1.02 -1.74
CA LEU A 57 18.97 -2.07 -1.26
C LEU A 57 18.24 -3.41 -1.32
N LEU A 58 18.69 -4.27 -2.25
CA LEU A 58 18.20 -5.63 -2.41
C LEU A 58 19.19 -6.59 -1.74
N MET A 59 18.83 -7.14 -0.58
CA MET A 59 19.71 -8.01 0.21
C MET A 59 19.84 -9.40 -0.40
N SER A 60 18.70 -9.97 -0.81
CA SER A 60 18.66 -11.26 -1.48
C SER A 60 18.85 -11.13 -3.00
N LEU A 61 19.49 -12.13 -3.63
CA LEU A 61 19.70 -12.23 -5.07
C LEU A 61 18.43 -12.79 -5.73
N LEU A 62 17.83 -12.06 -6.67
CA LEU A 62 16.72 -12.59 -7.46
C LEU A 62 17.22 -13.80 -8.28
N GLY A 63 16.73 -15.00 -7.95
CA GLY A 63 17.02 -16.23 -8.69
C GLY A 63 16.34 -16.23 -10.06
N HIS A 64 16.90 -16.94 -11.03
CA HIS A 64 16.28 -17.10 -12.35
C HIS A 64 15.04 -18.01 -12.32
N SER A 65 14.81 -18.71 -11.20
CA SER A 65 13.78 -19.75 -11.05
C SER A 65 13.00 -19.70 -9.72
N THR A 66 13.36 -18.81 -8.79
CA THR A 66 12.67 -18.70 -7.49
C THR A 66 12.01 -17.32 -7.35
N PRO A 67 10.72 -17.26 -6.95
CA PRO A 67 10.07 -15.98 -6.67
C PRO A 67 10.70 -15.24 -5.47
N ILE A 68 11.47 -15.96 -4.65
CA ILE A 68 12.16 -15.46 -3.47
C ILE A 68 13.68 -15.47 -3.72
N GLY A 69 14.36 -14.40 -3.32
CA GLY A 69 15.79 -14.27 -3.56
C GLY A 69 16.65 -15.17 -2.67
N THR A 70 17.85 -15.54 -3.14
CA THR A 70 18.84 -16.27 -2.32
C THR A 70 19.64 -15.28 -1.46
N PRO A 71 19.75 -15.49 -0.13
CA PRO A 71 20.49 -14.58 0.73
C PRO A 71 21.99 -14.61 0.39
N SER A 72 22.64 -13.45 0.40
CA SER A 72 24.07 -13.32 0.09
C SER A 72 24.79 -12.40 1.07
N GLU A 73 25.44 -12.98 2.07
CA GLU A 73 26.12 -12.18 3.11
C GLU A 73 27.20 -11.26 2.55
N ARG A 74 28.02 -11.76 1.61
CA ARG A 74 29.07 -10.94 0.97
C ARG A 74 28.50 -9.67 0.31
N ARG A 75 27.31 -9.78 -0.29
CA ARG A 75 26.61 -8.66 -0.93
C ARG A 75 26.13 -7.66 0.10
N VAL A 76 25.42 -8.13 1.13
CA VAL A 76 24.90 -7.27 2.21
C VAL A 76 26.04 -6.58 2.96
N GLN A 77 27.15 -7.27 3.24
CA GLN A 77 28.36 -6.67 3.81
C GLN A 77 28.97 -5.59 2.91
N SER A 78 28.94 -5.78 1.59
CA SER A 78 29.38 -4.75 0.63
C SER A 78 28.47 -3.51 0.67
N MET A 79 27.16 -3.73 0.75
CA MET A 79 26.16 -2.66 0.89
C MET A 79 26.36 -1.90 2.21
N ALA A 80 26.58 -2.61 3.32
CA ALA A 80 26.88 -2.04 4.62
C ALA A 80 28.13 -1.16 4.58
N ARG A 81 29.23 -1.65 4.00
CA ARG A 81 30.47 -0.88 3.84
C ARG A 81 30.24 0.40 3.03
N THR A 82 29.46 0.30 1.96
CA THR A 82 29.11 1.44 1.12
C THR A 82 28.29 2.47 1.90
N LEU A 83 27.28 2.04 2.66
CA LEU A 83 26.44 2.92 3.48
C LEU A 83 27.23 3.59 4.61
N ARG A 84 28.08 2.83 5.31
CA ARG A 84 28.97 3.35 6.37
C ARG A 84 29.95 4.38 5.82
N ARG A 85 30.51 4.16 4.63
CA ARG A 85 31.40 5.12 3.97
C ARG A 85 30.68 6.44 3.69
N ARG A 86 29.46 6.38 3.16
CA ARG A 86 28.64 7.57 2.92
C ARG A 86 28.38 8.38 4.20
N CYS A 87 28.19 7.70 5.32
CA CYS A 87 27.97 8.36 6.61
C CYS A 87 29.25 9.03 7.16
N ARG A 88 30.44 8.50 6.86
CA ARG A 88 31.72 9.06 7.35
C ARG A 88 32.23 10.25 6.55
N ASP A 89 31.98 10.28 5.25
CA ASP A 89 32.62 11.25 4.35
C ASP A 89 32.08 12.69 4.53
N GLY A 90 31.14 12.95 5.45
CA GLY A 90 30.63 14.30 5.81
C GLY A 90 29.94 15.07 4.66
N SER A 91 29.98 14.53 3.45
CA SER A 91 29.41 15.07 2.20
C SER A 91 27.88 14.88 2.13
N HIS A 92 27.19 14.98 3.28
CA HIS A 92 25.81 14.59 3.54
C HIS A 92 24.81 15.03 2.45
N ALA A 93 24.67 14.23 1.39
CA ALA A 93 23.38 14.06 0.77
C ALA A 93 22.57 13.19 1.75
N ALA A 94 21.80 13.83 2.62
CA ALA A 94 20.90 13.14 3.53
C ALA A 94 20.05 12.14 2.72
N VAL A 95 20.03 10.87 3.14
CA VAL A 95 19.21 9.87 2.48
C VAL A 95 17.75 10.30 2.65
N LYS A 96 17.10 10.69 1.56
CA LYS A 96 15.71 11.13 1.58
C LYS A 96 14.79 9.91 1.64
N ARG A 97 15.11 8.88 0.86
CA ARG A 97 14.33 7.65 0.76
C ARG A 97 15.25 6.43 0.84
N LEU A 98 14.93 5.51 1.75
CA LEU A 98 15.52 4.18 1.79
C LEU A 98 14.45 3.14 1.45
N GLN A 99 14.71 2.32 0.44
CA GLN A 99 13.90 1.16 0.07
C GLN A 99 14.73 -0.10 0.35
N LEU A 100 14.26 -0.94 1.27
CA LEU A 100 14.89 -2.21 1.61
C LEU A 100 14.02 -3.36 1.09
N VAL A 101 14.64 -4.31 0.42
CA VAL A 101 14.01 -5.59 0.09
C VAL A 101 14.83 -6.68 0.76
N TYR A 102 14.21 -7.37 1.71
CA TYR A 102 14.88 -8.39 2.51
C TYR A 102 13.90 -9.49 2.93
N ARG A 103 14.48 -10.64 3.25
CA ARG A 103 13.80 -11.81 3.77
C ARG A 103 13.69 -11.75 5.28
N LYS A 104 12.46 -11.79 5.79
CA LYS A 104 12.14 -11.74 7.21
C LYS A 104 12.48 -13.05 7.93
N ASP A 105 12.46 -14.17 7.19
CA ASP A 105 12.84 -15.51 7.66
C ASP A 105 14.35 -15.69 7.79
N VAL A 106 15.17 -14.77 7.25
CA VAL A 106 16.64 -14.84 7.33
C VAL A 106 17.13 -13.90 8.45
N PRO A 107 17.59 -14.42 9.60
CA PRO A 107 17.96 -13.58 10.75
C PRO A 107 19.11 -12.62 10.45
N MET A 108 20.06 -13.05 9.61
CA MET A 108 21.17 -12.21 9.19
C MET A 108 20.67 -10.97 8.42
N GLU A 109 19.74 -11.13 7.47
CA GLU A 109 19.20 -9.99 6.71
C GLU A 109 18.41 -9.03 7.61
N CYS A 110 17.66 -9.56 8.59
CA CYS A 110 16.98 -8.73 9.58
C CYS A 110 17.96 -7.84 10.38
N ARG A 111 19.08 -8.40 10.85
CA ARG A 111 20.09 -7.64 11.59
C ARG A 111 20.70 -6.51 10.76
N TYR A 112 20.97 -6.76 9.48
CA TYR A 112 21.47 -5.71 8.58
C TYR A 112 20.40 -4.71 8.17
N ALA A 113 19.12 -5.12 8.12
CA ALA A 113 18.01 -4.19 7.87
C ALA A 113 17.93 -3.13 8.98
N ASP A 114 17.98 -3.55 10.26
CA ASP A 114 18.00 -2.63 11.40
C ASP A 114 19.22 -1.69 11.34
N GLU A 115 20.39 -2.23 10.98
CA GLU A 115 21.60 -1.43 10.80
C GLU A 115 21.43 -0.39 9.66
N PHE A 116 20.88 -0.79 8.51
CA PHE A 116 20.72 0.11 7.36
C PHE A 116 19.69 1.21 7.64
N ILE A 117 18.62 0.86 8.35
CA ILE A 117 17.60 1.82 8.77
C ILE A 117 18.23 2.87 9.69
N ALA A 118 18.97 2.43 10.70
CA ALA A 118 19.65 3.32 11.64
C ALA A 118 20.71 4.21 10.95
N LEU A 119 21.53 3.63 10.07
CA LEU A 119 22.59 4.35 9.35
C LEU A 119 22.03 5.36 8.34
N ALA A 120 20.97 5.01 7.61
CA ALA A 120 20.42 5.90 6.61
C ALA A 120 19.67 7.08 7.22
N ASN A 121 19.03 6.90 8.39
CA ASN A 121 18.20 7.90 9.07
C ASN A 121 17.30 8.66 8.08
N ALA A 122 16.61 7.89 7.22
CA ALA A 122 15.92 8.45 6.07
C ALA A 122 14.55 9.04 6.45
N ALA A 123 14.14 10.10 5.77
CA ALA A 123 12.82 10.71 5.97
C ALA A 123 11.68 9.76 5.55
N LYS A 124 11.90 9.01 4.47
CA LYS A 124 10.97 7.99 3.97
C LYS A 124 11.60 6.61 3.96
N LEU A 125 10.93 5.64 4.58
CA LEU A 125 11.32 4.25 4.62
C LEU A 125 10.29 3.38 3.89
N VAL A 126 10.75 2.56 2.95
CA VAL A 126 9.93 1.57 2.23
C VAL A 126 10.54 0.19 2.48
N LEU A 127 9.79 -0.70 3.13
CA LEU A 127 10.24 -2.04 3.50
C LEU A 127 9.44 -3.07 2.70
N HIS A 128 10.08 -3.74 1.75
CA HIS A 128 9.47 -4.90 1.10
C HIS A 128 9.94 -6.17 1.79
N LEU A 129 9.00 -6.90 2.38
CA LEU A 129 9.28 -8.04 3.24
C LEU A 129 8.95 -9.32 2.49
N GLN A 130 9.95 -10.18 2.34
CA GLN A 130 9.79 -11.52 1.79
C GLN A 130 9.85 -12.54 2.93
N CYS A 131 9.15 -13.65 2.78
CA CYS A 131 9.25 -14.79 3.68
C CYS A 131 9.06 -16.04 2.83
N ASP A 132 9.87 -17.06 3.04
CA ASP A 132 9.55 -18.39 2.53
C ASP A 132 8.25 -18.85 3.23
N CYS A 133 7.22 -19.18 2.45
CA CYS A 133 6.05 -19.85 2.98
C CYS A 133 6.51 -21.23 3.45
N LEU A 134 6.62 -21.45 4.76
CA LEU A 134 6.96 -22.77 5.29
C LEU A 134 5.92 -23.78 4.76
N THR A 135 6.44 -24.77 4.03
CA THR A 135 5.84 -26.07 3.71
C THR A 135 4.43 -26.06 3.12
N ALA A 136 4.32 -26.11 1.79
CA ALA A 136 3.46 -27.14 1.22
C ALA A 136 4.32 -28.41 1.15
N PRO A 137 3.94 -29.53 1.78
CA PRO A 137 4.57 -30.80 1.48
C PRO A 137 4.50 -31.04 -0.03
N ASP A 138 5.57 -31.55 -0.63
CA ASP A 138 5.59 -31.96 -2.03
C ASP A 138 4.56 -33.08 -2.31
N ASP A 139 4.09 -33.76 -1.26
CA ASP A 139 2.94 -34.64 -1.31
C ASP A 139 1.65 -33.82 -1.20
N GLY A 140 0.77 -33.98 -2.18
CA GLY A 140 -0.52 -33.28 -2.33
C GLY A 140 -1.56 -33.54 -1.23
N GLY A 141 -1.15 -33.61 0.03
CA GLY A 141 -2.01 -33.52 1.20
C GLY A 141 -2.48 -32.08 1.41
N ASP A 142 -3.74 -31.98 1.83
CA ASP A 142 -4.45 -30.77 2.27
C ASP A 142 -3.90 -30.31 3.63
N GLY A 143 -2.57 -30.17 3.71
CA GLY A 143 -1.87 -29.72 4.90
C GLY A 143 -2.19 -28.26 5.14
N ASP A 144 -2.97 -28.02 6.20
CA ASP A 144 -3.18 -26.72 6.82
C ASP A 144 -1.80 -26.06 6.99
N CYS A 145 -1.50 -25.06 6.16
CA CYS A 145 -0.34 -24.22 6.45
C CYS A 145 -0.70 -23.52 7.76
N GLY A 146 -0.11 -23.98 8.86
CA GLY A 146 -0.46 -23.48 10.18
C GLY A 146 -0.38 -21.96 10.24
N ASP A 147 -1.09 -21.37 11.19
CA ASP A 147 -1.04 -19.94 11.58
C ASP A 147 0.35 -19.54 12.15
N GLU A 148 1.42 -20.23 11.74
CA GLU A 148 2.81 -19.92 12.02
C GLU A 148 3.23 -18.71 11.17
N ASP A 149 2.70 -17.56 11.56
CA ASP A 149 3.22 -16.27 11.15
C ASP A 149 4.72 -16.19 11.47
N ALA A 150 5.47 -15.34 10.77
CA ALA A 150 6.90 -15.05 10.96
C ALA A 150 7.24 -14.41 12.34
N GLY A 151 6.36 -14.57 13.32
CA GLY A 151 6.45 -14.07 14.67
C GLY A 151 6.08 -12.59 14.79
N ALA A 152 5.79 -12.16 16.02
CA ALA A 152 5.79 -10.75 16.33
C ALA A 152 7.22 -10.21 16.16
N TRP A 153 7.35 -9.07 15.49
CA TRP A 153 8.62 -8.39 15.35
C TRP A 153 8.42 -6.90 15.54
N SER A 154 9.51 -6.23 15.88
CA SER A 154 9.48 -4.85 16.29
C SER A 154 10.41 -4.04 15.39
N LEU A 155 10.05 -2.79 15.13
CA LEU A 155 10.78 -1.90 14.24
C LEU A 155 11.08 -0.60 14.98
N GLN A 156 12.38 -0.32 15.16
CA GLN A 156 12.83 0.95 15.69
C GLN A 156 13.04 1.92 14.54
N LEU A 157 12.18 2.95 14.47
CA LEU A 157 12.32 3.98 13.44
C LEU A 157 13.41 4.99 13.84
N PRO A 158 14.19 5.51 12.88
CA PRO A 158 15.07 6.65 13.10
C PRO A 158 14.27 7.93 13.39
N PRO A 159 14.84 8.92 14.11
CA PRO A 159 14.13 10.15 14.46
C PRO A 159 13.78 11.03 13.27
N ALA A 160 14.50 10.92 12.15
CA ALA A 160 14.18 11.67 10.94
C ALA A 160 13.02 11.06 10.13
N THR A 161 12.60 9.83 10.43
CA THR A 161 11.60 9.12 9.64
C THR A 161 10.20 9.67 9.90
N THR A 162 9.58 10.20 8.85
CA THR A 162 8.23 10.76 8.85
C THR A 162 7.24 9.93 8.02
N GLU A 163 7.74 9.13 7.08
CA GLU A 163 6.94 8.26 6.23
C GLU A 163 7.43 6.81 6.30
N LEU A 164 6.53 5.87 6.59
CA LEU A 164 6.80 4.44 6.58
C LEU A 164 5.83 3.74 5.63
N GLU A 165 6.37 2.92 4.74
CA GLU A 165 5.63 2.06 3.83
C GLU A 165 6.14 0.62 4.02
N VAL A 166 5.24 -0.29 4.39
CA VAL A 166 5.56 -1.70 4.60
C VAL A 166 4.77 -2.51 3.58
N GLU A 167 5.50 -3.21 2.73
CA GLU A 167 4.97 -4.01 1.64
C GLU A 167 5.37 -5.48 1.79
N PRO A 168 4.59 -6.28 2.54
CA PRO A 168 4.81 -7.71 2.63
C PRO A 168 4.32 -8.41 1.37
N TYR A 169 5.15 -9.30 0.83
CA TYR A 169 4.78 -10.11 -0.33
C TYR A 169 3.93 -11.34 0.03
N TRP A 170 3.90 -11.75 1.31
CA TRP A 170 3.24 -12.98 1.77
C TRP A 170 2.62 -12.83 3.17
N TYR A 171 1.52 -13.56 3.41
CA TYR A 171 0.69 -13.46 4.63
C TYR A 171 1.41 -13.76 5.94
N ALA A 172 2.50 -14.53 5.91
CA ALA A 172 3.27 -14.87 7.10
C ALA A 172 3.88 -13.64 7.79
N VAL A 173 4.05 -12.51 7.09
CA VAL A 173 4.67 -11.33 7.69
C VAL A 173 3.63 -10.44 8.34
N ARG A 174 3.60 -10.46 9.67
CA ARG A 174 2.79 -9.53 10.48
C ARG A 174 3.28 -8.09 10.33
N PRO A 175 2.39 -7.09 10.50
CA PRO A 175 2.80 -5.70 10.64
C PRO A 175 3.75 -5.51 11.85
N PRO A 176 4.80 -4.67 11.75
CA PRO A 176 5.79 -4.49 12.81
C PRO A 176 5.28 -3.69 14.02
N HIS A 177 5.57 -4.10 15.25
CA HIS A 177 5.36 -3.21 16.39
C HIS A 177 6.34 -2.03 16.35
N ILE A 178 5.83 -0.86 16.01
CA ILE A 178 6.61 0.39 15.98
C ILE A 178 6.72 0.89 17.42
N HIS A 179 7.94 1.05 17.91
CA HIS A 179 8.20 1.47 19.29
C HIS A 179 9.35 2.48 19.36
N GLY A 180 9.40 3.23 20.47
CA GLY A 180 10.39 4.27 20.72
C GLY A 180 9.87 5.70 20.54
N SER A 181 10.76 6.69 20.71
CA SER A 181 10.43 8.12 20.57
C SER A 181 9.97 8.50 19.15
N SER A 182 10.33 7.70 18.16
CA SER A 182 10.07 7.90 16.73
C SER A 182 8.62 7.65 16.33
N VAL A 183 7.81 7.06 17.20
CA VAL A 183 6.35 6.97 16.99
C VAL A 183 5.69 8.36 16.91
N SER A 184 6.32 9.36 17.54
CA SER A 184 5.87 10.76 17.52
C SER A 184 6.29 11.54 16.26
N THR A 185 7.20 11.01 15.44
CA THR A 185 7.66 11.70 14.21
C THR A 185 6.92 11.22 12.97
N LEU A 186 6.31 10.03 13.03
CA LEU A 186 5.63 9.41 11.90
C LEU A 186 4.34 10.16 11.55
N ARG A 187 4.27 10.65 10.31
CA ARG A 187 3.12 11.39 9.74
C ARG A 187 2.34 10.58 8.73
N SER A 188 2.99 9.64 8.04
CA SER A 188 2.36 8.76 7.05
C SER A 188 2.76 7.32 7.28
N LEU A 189 1.75 6.45 7.33
CA LEU A 189 1.92 5.00 7.42
C LEU A 189 1.13 4.33 6.31
N ALA A 190 1.82 3.54 5.49
CA ALA A 190 1.22 2.71 4.45
C ALA A 190 1.55 1.24 4.72
N LEU A 191 0.52 0.41 4.82
CA LEU A 191 0.61 -1.04 4.86
C LEU A 191 -0.03 -1.54 3.58
N VAL A 192 0.78 -1.95 2.61
CA VAL A 192 0.27 -2.34 1.29
C VAL A 192 0.85 -3.68 0.90
N GLY A 193 0.04 -4.73 0.95
CA GLY A 193 0.46 -6.06 0.58
C GLY A 193 -0.29 -7.12 1.35
N PHE A 194 0.03 -8.37 1.04
CA PHE A 194 -0.67 -9.53 1.55
C PHE A 194 -0.27 -9.81 3.00
N THR A 195 -0.86 -9.09 3.95
CA THR A 195 -0.63 -9.26 5.39
C THR A 195 -1.93 -9.41 6.17
N VAL A 196 -1.89 -10.18 7.24
CA VAL A 196 -3.00 -10.32 8.18
C VAL A 196 -2.92 -9.19 9.23
N LEU A 197 -3.86 -8.24 9.15
CA LEU A 197 -3.91 -7.08 10.04
C LEU A 197 -4.65 -7.44 11.34
N ARG A 198 -3.89 -7.75 12.39
CA ARG A 198 -4.43 -8.00 13.73
C ARG A 198 -4.72 -6.68 14.47
N GLN A 199 -5.68 -6.71 15.39
CA GLN A 199 -6.21 -5.52 16.07
C GLN A 199 -5.16 -4.82 16.95
N ASP A 200 -4.24 -5.58 17.54
CA ASP A 200 -3.15 -5.13 18.41
C ASP A 200 -2.21 -4.12 17.75
N PHE A 201 -2.01 -4.23 16.43
CA PHE A 201 -1.12 -3.31 15.71
C PHE A 201 -1.66 -1.88 15.68
N LEU A 202 -2.93 -1.68 15.35
CA LEU A 202 -3.54 -0.34 15.24
C LEU A 202 -3.83 0.30 16.60
N LEU A 203 -3.74 -0.46 17.70
CA LEU A 203 -3.89 0.05 19.07
C LEU A 203 -2.58 0.62 19.64
N THR A 204 -1.45 0.45 18.95
CA THR A 204 -0.21 1.15 19.31
C THR A 204 -0.39 2.65 19.03
N GLY A 205 -0.28 3.49 20.07
CA GLY A 205 -0.58 4.92 19.96
C GLY A 205 0.31 5.63 18.93
N LEU A 206 -0.27 6.16 17.85
CA LEU A 206 0.43 6.90 16.78
C LEU A 206 -0.01 8.39 16.80
N PRO A 207 0.53 9.21 17.72
CA PRO A 207 -0.05 10.52 18.06
C PRO A 207 0.10 11.59 16.96
N SER A 208 1.10 11.46 16.10
CA SER A 208 1.42 12.42 15.04
C SER A 208 0.96 12.00 13.65
N LEU A 209 0.30 10.85 13.53
CA LEU A 209 -0.08 10.29 12.24
C LEU A 209 -1.17 11.14 11.57
N GLU A 210 -0.92 11.57 10.35
CA GLU A 210 -1.85 12.38 9.54
C GLU A 210 -2.45 11.55 8.39
N HIS A 211 -1.71 10.57 7.88
CA HIS A 211 -2.11 9.73 6.74
C HIS A 211 -1.94 8.24 7.07
N LEU A 212 -3.01 7.46 6.92
CA LEU A 212 -3.01 6.01 7.07
C LEU A 212 -3.54 5.36 5.78
N ARG A 213 -2.74 4.46 5.19
CA ARG A 213 -3.12 3.65 4.04
C ARG A 213 -3.03 2.17 4.39
N ILE A 214 -4.12 1.44 4.19
CA ILE A 214 -4.20 -0.01 4.39
C ILE A 214 -4.64 -0.62 3.07
N GLY A 215 -3.79 -1.43 2.46
CA GLY A 215 -3.94 -1.93 1.10
C GLY A 215 -3.68 -3.43 0.99
N GLN A 216 -4.54 -4.17 0.27
CA GLN A 216 -4.34 -5.59 -0.03
C GLN A 216 -4.18 -6.50 1.22
N CYS A 217 -4.70 -6.07 2.37
CA CYS A 217 -4.58 -6.76 3.66
C CYS A 217 -5.78 -7.69 3.95
N THR A 218 -5.58 -8.63 4.87
CA THR A 218 -6.62 -9.52 5.41
C THR A 218 -6.99 -9.14 6.84
N LEU A 219 -8.28 -9.09 7.15
CA LEU A 219 -8.82 -8.91 8.49
C LEU A 219 -9.25 -10.26 9.10
N PRO A 220 -8.60 -10.72 10.18
CA PRO A 220 -9.05 -11.88 10.95
C PRO A 220 -10.18 -11.51 11.94
N ALA A 221 -10.27 -10.23 12.32
CA ALA A 221 -11.23 -9.70 13.27
C ALA A 221 -11.54 -8.23 12.94
N SER A 222 -12.43 -7.63 13.73
CA SER A 222 -12.79 -6.22 13.58
C SER A 222 -11.61 -5.29 13.85
N ILE A 223 -11.56 -4.17 13.12
CA ILE A 223 -10.56 -3.13 13.28
C ILE A 223 -11.20 -1.83 13.75
N ASP A 224 -10.53 -1.17 14.70
CA ASP A 224 -10.96 0.09 15.29
C ASP A 224 -9.91 1.17 15.02
N ILE A 225 -10.31 2.20 14.27
CA ILE A 225 -9.50 3.39 14.00
C ILE A 225 -10.10 4.52 14.81
N THR A 226 -9.47 4.86 15.95
CA THR A 226 -10.03 5.81 16.92
C THR A 226 -9.15 7.05 17.08
N SER A 227 -9.78 8.19 17.40
CA SER A 227 -9.09 9.43 17.75
C SER A 227 -8.24 9.32 19.02
N GLY A 228 -8.52 8.34 19.89
CA GLY A 228 -7.69 8.04 21.06
C GLY A 228 -6.30 7.51 20.69
N VAL A 229 -6.21 6.72 19.61
CA VAL A 229 -4.92 6.17 19.13
C VAL A 229 -4.26 7.13 18.13
N MET A 230 -5.05 7.73 17.23
CA MET A 230 -4.57 8.56 16.13
C MET A 230 -5.29 9.92 16.12
N PRO A 231 -4.97 10.83 17.07
CA PRO A 231 -5.71 12.08 17.28
C PRO A 231 -5.58 13.09 16.13
N ARG A 232 -4.56 12.96 15.28
CA ARG A 232 -4.26 13.89 14.18
C ARG A 232 -4.56 13.32 12.79
N LEU A 233 -5.24 12.18 12.72
CA LEU A 233 -5.51 11.51 11.45
C LEU A 233 -6.41 12.35 10.56
N LYS A 234 -5.91 12.75 9.39
CA LYS A 234 -6.64 13.56 8.40
C LYS A 234 -7.06 12.74 7.18
N HIS A 235 -6.26 11.76 6.80
CA HIS A 235 -6.45 10.99 5.57
C HIS A 235 -6.40 9.49 5.85
N LEU A 236 -7.48 8.78 5.51
CA LEU A 236 -7.59 7.34 5.62
C LEU A 236 -7.93 6.73 4.26
N ASP A 237 -7.13 5.77 3.83
CA ASP A 237 -7.30 5.04 2.57
C ASP A 237 -7.29 3.53 2.85
N ILE A 238 -8.38 2.84 2.52
CA ILE A 238 -8.57 1.41 2.69
C ILE A 238 -8.82 0.80 1.31
N THR A 239 -7.85 0.08 0.75
CA THR A 239 -7.90 -0.45 -0.62
C THR A 239 -7.77 -1.96 -0.63
N ASP A 240 -8.69 -2.67 -1.28
CA ASP A 240 -8.65 -4.12 -1.47
C ASP A 240 -8.40 -4.89 -0.17
N VAL A 241 -9.12 -4.55 0.90
CA VAL A 241 -9.05 -5.29 2.16
C VAL A 241 -10.06 -6.44 2.13
N SER A 242 -9.63 -7.64 2.54
CA SER A 242 -10.47 -8.85 2.60
C SER A 242 -10.62 -9.40 4.01
N VAL A 243 -11.65 -10.20 4.29
CA VAL A 243 -11.76 -10.96 5.54
C VAL A 243 -11.08 -12.33 5.43
N MET A 244 -10.63 -12.91 6.55
CA MET A 244 -9.83 -14.14 6.54
C MET A 244 -10.58 -15.36 5.98
N THR A 245 -11.85 -15.54 6.38
CA THR A 245 -12.73 -16.59 5.87
C THR A 245 -14.15 -16.05 5.65
N ASP A 246 -14.95 -16.72 4.81
CA ASP A 246 -16.32 -16.29 4.49
C ASP A 246 -17.25 -16.21 5.72
N GLY A 247 -16.92 -16.92 6.81
CA GLY A 247 -17.65 -16.86 8.08
C GLY A 247 -17.12 -15.81 9.07
N THR A 248 -16.02 -15.13 8.74
CA THR A 248 -15.37 -14.16 9.62
C THR A 248 -16.22 -12.88 9.72
N LYS A 249 -16.75 -12.60 10.92
CA LYS A 249 -17.52 -11.38 11.18
C LYS A 249 -16.60 -10.20 11.53
N ALA A 250 -15.85 -9.69 10.57
CA ALA A 250 -15.01 -8.50 10.78
C ALA A 250 -15.79 -7.20 10.51
N ALA A 251 -15.71 -6.28 11.48
CA ALA A 251 -16.24 -4.93 11.36
C ALA A 251 -15.13 -3.90 11.13
N ILE A 252 -15.45 -2.77 10.49
CA ILE A 252 -14.56 -1.63 10.35
C ILE A 252 -15.18 -0.44 11.08
N ASN A 253 -14.58 -0.03 12.20
CA ASN A 253 -15.03 1.11 12.98
C ASN A 253 -14.06 2.29 12.80
N VAL A 254 -14.54 3.39 12.23
CA VAL A 254 -13.78 4.63 12.01
C VAL A 254 -14.35 5.73 12.90
N LEU A 255 -13.73 5.94 14.06
CA LEU A 255 -14.09 6.94 15.06
C LEU A 255 -13.01 8.02 15.14
N ALA A 256 -12.85 8.81 14.07
CA ALA A 256 -11.76 9.75 13.90
C ALA A 256 -12.29 11.18 13.74
N ASP A 257 -12.16 11.99 14.80
CA ASP A 257 -12.79 13.31 14.86
C ASP A 257 -12.18 14.34 13.88
N GLU A 258 -10.88 14.25 13.62
CA GLU A 258 -10.14 15.16 12.74
C GLU A 258 -10.05 14.68 11.28
N LEU A 259 -10.71 13.57 10.93
CA LEU A 259 -10.63 12.97 9.61
C LEU A 259 -11.26 13.88 8.54
N LEU A 260 -10.48 14.21 7.51
CA LEU A 260 -10.89 15.07 6.39
C LEU A 260 -11.26 14.27 5.16
N THR A 261 -10.53 13.18 4.88
CA THR A 261 -10.78 12.32 3.73
C THR A 261 -10.82 10.85 4.13
N LEU A 262 -11.88 10.17 3.71
CA LEU A 262 -12.02 8.72 3.81
C LEU A 262 -12.17 8.16 2.40
N ARG A 263 -11.27 7.24 2.03
CA ARG A 263 -11.37 6.47 0.79
C ARG A 263 -11.41 4.99 1.14
N MET A 264 -12.41 4.32 0.61
CA MET A 264 -12.58 2.87 0.72
C MET A 264 -12.83 2.31 -0.67
N SER A 265 -12.03 1.35 -1.10
CA SER A 265 -12.22 0.66 -2.37
C SER A 265 -11.91 -0.83 -2.24
N CYS A 266 -12.70 -1.71 -2.85
CA CYS A 266 -12.40 -3.15 -2.92
C CYS A 266 -12.74 -3.71 -4.30
N HIS A 267 -11.77 -3.68 -5.21
CA HIS A 267 -11.96 -4.16 -6.58
C HIS A 267 -11.46 -5.58 -6.79
N LEU A 268 -10.47 -6.03 -6.00
CA LEU A 268 -9.88 -7.36 -6.11
C LEU A 268 -10.79 -8.44 -5.50
N PHE A 269 -11.29 -8.20 -4.29
CA PHE A 269 -11.99 -9.21 -3.49
C PHE A 269 -13.51 -9.04 -3.43
N SER A 270 -14.07 -8.08 -4.17
CA SER A 270 -15.51 -7.81 -4.15
C SER A 270 -16.08 -7.61 -5.56
N LYS A 271 -15.38 -8.11 -6.58
CA LYS A 271 -15.81 -7.99 -7.99
C LYS A 271 -16.95 -8.96 -8.31
N THR A 272 -18.13 -8.42 -8.64
CA THR A 272 -19.26 -9.22 -9.12
C THR A 272 -19.18 -9.49 -10.64
N LYS A 273 -19.56 -10.70 -11.06
CA LYS A 273 -19.62 -11.12 -12.47
C LYS A 273 -21.04 -11.05 -13.04
N ALA A 274 -21.13 -10.86 -14.35
CA ALA A 274 -22.40 -10.91 -15.07
C ALA A 274 -22.87 -12.36 -15.16
N PRO A 275 -24.20 -12.65 -15.11
CA PRO A 275 -24.71 -14.02 -15.08
C PRO A 275 -24.28 -14.89 -16.27
N SER A 276 -23.98 -14.28 -17.42
CA SER A 276 -23.74 -14.96 -18.71
C SER A 276 -22.27 -15.21 -19.05
N LYS A 277 -21.30 -14.71 -18.26
CA LYS A 277 -19.86 -14.88 -18.55
C LYS A 277 -19.25 -16.01 -17.72
N HIS A 278 -19.03 -17.16 -18.37
CA HIS A 278 -18.10 -18.17 -17.88
C HIS A 278 -16.69 -17.81 -18.36
N GLU A 279 -15.85 -17.35 -17.45
CA GLU A 279 -14.41 -17.22 -17.70
C GLU A 279 -13.64 -18.16 -16.77
N MET A 280 -12.65 -18.81 -17.38
CA MET A 280 -11.67 -19.66 -16.71
C MET A 280 -10.97 -18.93 -15.58
N PHE A 281 -10.79 -19.68 -14.49
CA PHE A 281 -10.06 -19.29 -13.29
C PHE A 281 -8.65 -18.80 -13.66
N LEU A 282 -8.35 -17.53 -13.43
CA LEU A 282 -6.95 -17.09 -13.36
C LEU A 282 -6.34 -17.75 -12.12
N LEU A 283 -5.42 -18.67 -12.41
CA LEU A 283 -4.36 -19.27 -11.59
C LEU A 283 -4.56 -19.14 -10.08
N ARG A 284 -4.81 -20.28 -9.40
CA ARG A 284 -4.65 -20.47 -7.95
C ARG A 284 -3.37 -19.78 -7.46
N PRO A 285 -3.45 -18.76 -6.61
CA PRO A 285 -2.46 -18.62 -5.56
C PRO A 285 -3.08 -19.36 -4.37
N ARG A 286 -2.32 -20.23 -3.70
CA ARG A 286 -2.77 -20.86 -2.45
C ARG A 286 -2.88 -19.77 -1.38
N PHE A 287 -3.95 -19.00 -1.42
CA PHE A 287 -4.29 -17.99 -0.42
C PHE A 287 -5.20 -18.67 0.61
N ASN A 288 -4.60 -19.37 1.57
CA ASN A 288 -5.35 -20.12 2.57
C ASN A 288 -6.04 -19.18 3.61
N PHE A 289 -5.72 -17.88 3.59
CA PHE A 289 -6.15 -16.89 4.58
C PHE A 289 -6.92 -15.71 3.99
N THR A 290 -7.67 -15.89 2.90
CA THR A 290 -8.52 -14.81 2.35
C THR A 290 -9.84 -15.33 1.82
N ALA A 291 -10.92 -14.67 2.21
CA ALA A 291 -12.22 -14.81 1.59
C ALA A 291 -12.14 -14.43 0.10
N ARG A 292 -12.76 -15.27 -0.75
CA ARG A 292 -12.84 -15.01 -2.20
C ARG A 292 -13.80 -13.87 -2.53
N PHE A 293 -14.71 -13.57 -1.61
CA PHE A 293 -15.58 -12.42 -1.64
C PHE A 293 -15.70 -11.78 -0.26
N THR A 294 -15.45 -10.48 -0.17
CA THR A 294 -15.48 -9.79 1.12
C THR A 294 -16.78 -9.01 1.31
N THR A 295 -17.51 -9.39 2.36
CA THR A 295 -18.61 -8.64 2.98
C THR A 295 -18.27 -8.40 4.45
N TYR A 296 -18.23 -7.14 4.87
CA TYR A 296 -18.00 -6.78 6.27
C TYR A 296 -19.27 -7.00 7.09
N SER A 297 -19.13 -7.40 8.36
CA SER A 297 -20.29 -7.57 9.24
C SER A 297 -20.93 -6.22 9.60
N SER A 298 -20.10 -5.19 9.81
CA SER A 298 -20.58 -3.84 10.04
C SER A 298 -19.53 -2.79 9.69
N PHE A 299 -19.98 -1.59 9.34
CA PHE A 299 -19.17 -0.40 9.17
C PHE A 299 -19.73 0.73 10.04
N ARG A 300 -18.89 1.31 10.89
CA ARG A 300 -19.26 2.44 11.75
C ARG A 300 -18.40 3.66 11.40
N LEU A 301 -19.03 4.82 11.24
CA LEU A 301 -18.35 6.09 10.94
C LEU A 301 -18.75 7.21 11.89
N ARG A 302 -17.76 7.83 12.53
CA ARG A 302 -17.86 9.08 13.26
C ARG A 302 -16.69 9.96 12.86
N ALA A 303 -16.96 10.93 12.00
CA ALA A 303 -15.96 11.84 11.42
C ALA A 303 -16.58 13.24 11.21
N PRO A 304 -16.80 14.03 12.27
CA PRO A 304 -17.46 15.34 12.22
C PRO A 304 -16.75 16.39 11.36
N ARG A 305 -15.49 16.20 10.97
CA ARG A 305 -14.75 17.11 10.07
C ARG A 305 -14.61 16.59 8.62
N LEU A 306 -15.23 15.46 8.31
CA LEU A 306 -15.11 14.81 7.01
C LEU A 306 -15.60 15.71 5.87
N ARG A 307 -14.80 15.78 4.80
CA ARG A 307 -15.09 16.55 3.58
C ARG A 307 -15.17 15.66 2.35
N VAL A 308 -14.27 14.69 2.24
CA VAL A 308 -14.21 13.76 1.10
C VAL A 308 -14.58 12.37 1.57
N PHE A 309 -15.59 11.77 0.96
CA PHE A 309 -16.01 10.40 1.22
C PHE A 309 -16.05 9.61 -0.10
N GLU A 310 -15.22 8.59 -0.21
CA GLU A 310 -15.17 7.71 -1.36
C GLU A 310 -15.37 6.26 -0.90
N TRP A 311 -16.34 5.57 -1.50
CA TRP A 311 -16.71 4.20 -1.19
C TRP A 311 -16.95 3.44 -2.49
N ARG A 312 -16.07 2.50 -2.85
CA ARG A 312 -16.15 1.77 -4.11
C ARG A 312 -16.08 0.27 -3.91
N CYS A 313 -17.08 -0.46 -4.40
CA CYS A 313 -17.09 -1.92 -4.44
C CYS A 313 -16.92 -2.59 -3.06
N CYS A 314 -17.17 -1.90 -1.95
CA CYS A 314 -17.16 -2.48 -0.61
C CYS A 314 -18.58 -2.87 -0.18
N TYR A 315 -18.75 -4.05 0.40
CA TYR A 315 -20.03 -4.57 0.88
C TYR A 315 -20.01 -4.70 2.41
N ALA A 316 -21.07 -4.27 3.07
CA ALA A 316 -21.25 -4.43 4.51
C ALA A 316 -22.71 -4.80 4.81
N ASP A 317 -22.93 -5.69 5.78
CA ASP A 317 -24.30 -6.08 6.19
C ASP A 317 -25.01 -4.95 6.94
N GLU A 318 -24.27 -4.17 7.72
CA GLU A 318 -24.77 -3.03 8.48
C GLU A 318 -23.86 -1.80 8.32
N VAL A 319 -24.45 -0.64 8.04
CA VAL A 319 -23.74 0.64 7.93
C VAL A 319 -24.34 1.64 8.92
N ARG A 320 -23.52 2.12 9.86
CA ARG A 320 -23.92 3.13 10.86
C ARG A 320 -23.04 4.36 10.75
N VAL A 321 -23.62 5.49 10.36
CA VAL A 321 -22.94 6.78 10.36
C VAL A 321 -23.49 7.63 11.50
N GLU A 322 -22.66 7.88 12.51
CA GLU A 322 -23.03 8.63 13.71
C GLU A 322 -22.93 10.15 13.49
N SER A 323 -21.83 10.59 12.86
CA SER A 323 -21.63 12.01 12.55
C SER A 323 -20.67 12.19 11.37
N VAL A 324 -20.96 13.17 10.52
CA VAL A 324 -20.13 13.58 9.39
C VAL A 324 -20.05 15.09 9.30
N GLY A 325 -18.94 15.59 8.75
CA GLY A 325 -18.75 17.00 8.46
C GLY A 325 -19.49 17.49 7.22
N ARG A 326 -19.13 18.69 6.78
CA ARG A 326 -19.65 19.26 5.53
C ARG A 326 -18.94 18.62 4.34
N LEU A 327 -19.63 17.68 3.69
CA LEU A 327 -19.10 16.93 2.56
C LEU A 327 -19.04 17.80 1.30
N THR A 328 -17.87 17.83 0.66
CA THR A 328 -17.63 18.53 -0.62
C THR A 328 -17.62 17.56 -1.78
N ASP A 329 -17.00 16.39 -1.59
CA ASP A 329 -16.85 15.37 -2.61
C ASP A 329 -17.26 14.01 -2.05
N VAL A 330 -18.27 13.41 -2.68
CA VAL A 330 -18.81 12.11 -2.29
C VAL A 330 -18.84 11.22 -3.52
N ALA A 331 -18.24 10.04 -3.46
CA ALA A 331 -18.32 9.04 -4.51
C ALA A 331 -18.69 7.70 -3.88
N VAL A 332 -19.82 7.12 -4.26
CA VAL A 332 -20.27 5.81 -3.80
C VAL A 332 -20.55 4.96 -5.03
N GLU A 333 -19.86 3.83 -5.17
CA GLU A 333 -20.02 2.90 -6.29
C GLU A 333 -20.20 1.49 -5.75
N ILE A 334 -21.31 0.84 -6.09
CA ILE A 334 -21.65 -0.50 -5.61
C ILE A 334 -22.20 -1.32 -6.79
N ALA A 335 -21.68 -2.52 -6.99
CA ALA A 335 -22.18 -3.44 -8.02
C ALA A 335 -23.13 -4.48 -7.43
N ALA A 336 -24.13 -4.91 -8.20
CA ALA A 336 -24.85 -6.16 -7.99
C ALA A 336 -24.27 -7.25 -8.89
N GLY A 337 -24.57 -8.52 -8.62
CA GLY A 337 -24.22 -9.63 -9.50
C GLY A 337 -23.71 -10.86 -8.77
N MET A 338 -23.32 -11.86 -9.55
CA MET A 338 -22.87 -13.13 -9.00
C MET A 338 -21.48 -13.01 -8.42
N ILE A 339 -21.30 -13.58 -7.24
CA ILE A 339 -20.00 -13.69 -6.60
C ILE A 339 -19.17 -14.76 -7.34
N PRO A 340 -17.87 -14.55 -7.59
CA PRO A 340 -17.01 -15.57 -8.15
C PRO A 340 -17.00 -16.82 -7.27
N ARG A 341 -17.40 -17.97 -7.82
CA ARG A 341 -17.55 -19.24 -7.08
C ARG A 341 -16.26 -19.66 -6.37
N PRO A 342 -16.29 -19.93 -5.06
CA PRO A 342 -15.47 -20.97 -4.45
C PRO A 342 -16.01 -22.34 -4.87
N PHE A 343 -15.17 -23.37 -4.97
CA PHE A 343 -15.66 -24.74 -5.17
C PHE A 343 -16.73 -25.10 -4.12
N CYS A 344 -17.87 -25.61 -4.59
CA CYS A 344 -18.92 -26.30 -3.82
C CYS A 344 -19.54 -25.60 -2.60
N THR A 345 -19.70 -24.28 -2.62
CA THR A 345 -20.65 -23.59 -1.72
C THR A 345 -21.69 -22.83 -2.53
N GLU A 346 -22.91 -22.74 -1.99
CA GLU A 346 -24.04 -22.09 -2.66
C GLU A 346 -23.65 -20.70 -3.18
N SER A 347 -24.05 -20.41 -4.41
CA SER A 347 -23.71 -19.15 -5.08
C SER A 347 -24.44 -18.00 -4.38
N ARG A 348 -23.83 -17.38 -3.37
CA ARG A 348 -24.33 -16.11 -2.84
C ARG A 348 -24.18 -15.09 -3.97
N SER A 349 -25.25 -14.38 -4.29
CA SER A 349 -25.22 -13.30 -5.26
C SER A 349 -25.63 -12.04 -4.52
N VAL A 350 -24.95 -10.93 -4.78
CA VAL A 350 -25.44 -9.65 -4.27
C VAL A 350 -26.62 -9.28 -5.13
N THR A 351 -27.81 -9.38 -4.55
CA THR A 351 -29.05 -9.02 -5.21
C THR A 351 -29.08 -7.51 -5.47
N THR A 352 -29.84 -7.09 -6.47
CA THR A 352 -30.10 -5.65 -6.69
C THR A 352 -30.74 -5.02 -5.46
N GLN A 353 -31.60 -5.74 -4.74
CA GLN A 353 -32.22 -5.27 -3.50
C GLN A 353 -31.21 -5.02 -2.37
N GLU A 354 -30.25 -5.93 -2.15
CA GLU A 354 -29.19 -5.74 -1.15
C GLU A 354 -28.28 -4.56 -1.49
N ARG A 355 -27.90 -4.44 -2.77
CA ARG A 355 -27.12 -3.29 -3.28
C ARG A 355 -27.86 -1.97 -3.03
N ASP A 356 -29.15 -1.91 -3.38
CA ASP A 356 -29.98 -0.70 -3.27
C ASP A 356 -30.21 -0.33 -1.81
N LYS A 357 -30.39 -1.34 -0.94
CA LYS A 357 -30.47 -1.17 0.51
C LYS A 357 -29.17 -0.59 1.06
N LEU A 358 -28.01 -1.20 0.76
CA LEU A 358 -26.71 -0.71 1.21
C LEU A 358 -26.44 0.72 0.73
N MET A 359 -26.78 1.01 -0.52
CA MET A 359 -26.69 2.36 -1.09
C MET A 359 -27.53 3.36 -0.30
N THR A 360 -28.77 2.98 0.02
CA THR A 360 -29.69 3.83 0.79
C THR A 360 -29.18 4.06 2.20
N ASP A 361 -28.70 3.01 2.88
CA ASP A 361 -28.17 3.08 4.25
C ASP A 361 -26.94 4.01 4.33
N ILE A 362 -26.01 3.90 3.36
CA ILE A 362 -24.84 4.79 3.27
C ILE A 362 -25.29 6.24 3.05
N LEU A 363 -26.15 6.49 2.06
CA LEU A 363 -26.59 7.84 1.73
C LEU A 363 -27.39 8.49 2.86
N GLN A 364 -28.27 7.73 3.53
CA GLN A 364 -29.03 8.19 4.70
C GLN A 364 -28.10 8.59 5.84
N GLY A 365 -27.02 7.83 6.06
CA GLY A 365 -25.98 8.18 7.03
C GLY A 365 -25.21 9.46 6.69
N LEU A 366 -24.95 9.71 5.41
CA LEU A 366 -24.22 10.90 4.92
C LEU A 366 -25.10 12.15 4.78
N MET A 367 -26.44 12.00 4.74
CA MET A 367 -27.41 13.09 4.56
C MET A 367 -27.17 14.32 5.44
N PRO A 368 -26.82 14.19 6.75
CA PRO A 368 -26.58 15.36 7.60
C PRO A 368 -25.45 16.28 7.10
N GLY A 369 -24.45 15.72 6.42
CA GLY A 369 -23.28 16.44 5.91
C GLY A 369 -23.44 17.07 4.53
N LEU A 370 -24.51 16.73 3.79
CA LEU A 370 -24.76 17.18 2.42
C LEU A 370 -25.59 18.48 2.42
N GLN A 371 -25.02 19.60 1.95
CA GLN A 371 -25.68 20.92 1.93
C GLN A 371 -25.69 21.57 0.53
N PRO A 372 -26.80 22.24 0.13
CA PRO A 372 -28.04 22.41 0.90
C PRO A 372 -29.10 21.42 0.40
N ARG A 373 -29.45 20.39 1.20
CA ARG A 373 -30.71 19.58 1.31
C ARG A 373 -31.62 19.32 0.08
N SER A 374 -31.20 19.71 -1.11
CA SER A 374 -31.94 19.80 -2.34
C SER A 374 -31.29 18.84 -3.30
N TRP A 375 -32.01 17.74 -3.55
CA TRP A 375 -31.68 16.73 -4.54
C TRP A 375 -31.49 17.27 -5.96
N LYS A 376 -31.74 18.58 -6.21
CA LYS A 376 -31.62 19.24 -7.52
C LYS A 376 -30.17 19.44 -7.99
N ASN A 377 -29.21 19.55 -7.06
CA ASN A 377 -27.78 19.77 -7.40
C ASN A 377 -26.95 18.48 -7.42
N VAL A 378 -27.53 17.37 -6.96
CA VAL A 378 -26.98 16.05 -7.21
C VAL A 378 -27.16 15.83 -8.71
N LYS A 379 -26.09 15.94 -9.51
CA LYS A 379 -26.09 15.31 -10.82
C LYS A 379 -26.29 13.83 -10.53
N ARG A 380 -27.55 13.36 -10.60
CA ARG A 380 -27.94 11.95 -10.62
C ARG A 380 -27.37 11.33 -11.88
N LYS A 381 -26.06 11.17 -11.90
CA LYS A 381 -25.38 10.29 -12.83
C LYS A 381 -25.23 8.97 -12.10
N CYS A 382 -26.38 8.33 -11.89
CA CYS A 382 -26.43 6.87 -11.81
C CYS A 382 -25.99 6.36 -13.17
N MET A 383 -24.68 6.45 -13.45
CA MET A 383 -24.13 6.00 -14.70
C MET A 383 -24.11 4.49 -14.62
N GLN A 384 -25.01 3.85 -15.37
CA GLN A 384 -24.70 2.53 -15.88
C GLN A 384 -23.42 2.69 -16.68
N ARG A 385 -22.32 2.17 -16.14
CA ARG A 385 -21.08 2.05 -16.89
C ARG A 385 -21.39 1.08 -18.03
N GLU A 386 -21.46 1.59 -19.26
CA GLU A 386 -21.68 0.80 -20.49
C GLU A 386 -22.80 -0.25 -20.40
N ARG A 387 -24.09 0.16 -20.44
CA ARG A 387 -25.25 -0.77 -20.57
C ARG A 387 -25.27 -1.94 -19.54
N ASP A 388 -24.64 -1.77 -18.38
CA ASP A 388 -24.58 -2.82 -17.35
C ASP A 388 -25.37 -2.37 -16.10
N ASP A 389 -26.64 -2.81 -16.02
CA ASP A 389 -27.61 -2.51 -14.94
C ASP A 389 -27.14 -2.94 -13.55
N ARG A 390 -26.01 -3.67 -13.48
CA ARG A 390 -25.40 -4.14 -12.24
C ARG A 390 -24.82 -3.02 -11.39
N TRP A 391 -24.32 -1.94 -11.98
CA TRP A 391 -23.62 -0.89 -11.25
C TRP A 391 -24.55 0.24 -10.81
N LEU A 392 -24.49 0.59 -9.52
CA LEU A 392 -25.02 1.83 -8.98
C LEU A 392 -23.85 2.74 -8.62
N CYS A 393 -23.87 3.97 -9.16
CA CYS A 393 -22.88 4.99 -8.84
C CYS A 393 -23.59 6.27 -8.39
N PHE A 394 -23.05 6.91 -7.37
CA PHE A 394 -23.45 8.23 -6.89
C PHE A 394 -22.21 9.07 -6.72
N GLU A 395 -22.16 10.19 -7.43
CA GLU A 395 -21.07 11.14 -7.31
C GLU A 395 -21.63 12.55 -7.05
N ILE A 396 -21.08 13.20 -6.03
CA ILE A 396 -21.17 14.64 -5.82
C ILE A 396 -19.75 15.16 -5.91
N LYS A 397 -19.50 16.09 -6.82
CA LYS A 397 -18.24 16.81 -6.94
C LYS A 397 -18.53 18.29 -6.78
N SER A 398 -17.86 18.94 -5.85
CA SER A 398 -17.99 20.39 -5.72
C SER A 398 -17.42 21.06 -6.98
N ALA A 399 -18.20 21.96 -7.59
CA ALA A 399 -17.79 22.66 -8.80
C ALA A 399 -16.79 23.79 -8.47
N CYS A 400 -15.56 23.43 -8.07
CA CYS A 400 -14.45 24.39 -7.91
C CYS A 400 -13.20 24.03 -8.74
N SER A 401 -13.26 23.05 -9.64
CA SER A 401 -12.17 22.72 -10.57
C SER A 401 -12.61 22.64 -12.04
N ALA A 402 -13.59 23.45 -12.44
CA ALA A 402 -14.01 23.57 -13.83
C ALA A 402 -13.53 24.89 -14.45
N HIS A 403 -12.25 25.23 -14.29
CA HIS A 403 -11.55 26.20 -15.14
C HIS A 403 -10.24 25.55 -15.59
N GLY A 404 -10.34 24.72 -16.62
CA GLY A 404 -9.20 24.00 -17.18
C GLY A 404 -9.55 23.11 -18.38
N GLN A 405 -10.62 23.43 -19.12
CA GLN A 405 -10.83 22.91 -20.47
C GLN A 405 -11.54 23.99 -21.29
N MET A 406 -10.73 24.84 -21.94
CA MET A 406 -11.09 25.51 -23.19
C MET A 406 -9.81 26.12 -23.81
N LYS A 407 -9.05 25.30 -24.53
CA LYS A 407 -8.69 25.48 -25.94
C LYS A 407 -7.85 24.30 -26.41
#